data_AF-A0A328STK6-F1
#
_entry.id   AF-A0A328STK6-F1
#
_cell.length_a   1.000
_cell.length_b   1.000
_cell.length_c   1.000
_cell.angle_alpha   90.00
_cell.angle_beta   90.00
_cell.angle_gamma   90.00
#
_symmetry.space_group_name_H-M   'P 1'
#
loop_
_entity.id
_entity.type
_entity.pdbx_description
1 polymer ?
#
loop_
_entity_poly.entity_id
_entity_poly.type
_entity_poly.pdbx_seq_one_letter_code
_entity_poly.pdbx_strand_id
1 'polypeptide(L)' 'KIKNMGGTMRLGAYPCKIKEGTIAYDAYKELQVSERHRHRYEVNNEYRDLLTDFGAVISGTSPDDFLVEM' A
#
# COMPACT_ATOMS: atom_id res chain seq x y z
N LYS A 1 3.67 -13.88 -23.57
CA LYS A 1 2.74 -13.42 -22.50
C LYS A 1 3.04 -11.95 -22.25
N ILE A 2 2.10 -11.05 -22.53
CA ILE A 2 2.27 -9.63 -22.21
C ILE A 2 2.16 -9.51 -20.69
N LYS A 3 3.22 -9.08 -20.01
CA LYS A 3 3.20 -8.73 -18.59
C LYS A 3 3.43 -7.22 -18.47
N ASN A 4 2.64 -6.56 -17.63
CA ASN A 4 2.76 -5.17 -17.20
C ASN A 4 2.60 -4.12 -18.32
N MET A 5 1.35 -3.91 -18.77
CA MET A 5 0.99 -2.81 -19.68
C MET A 5 0.82 -1.45 -18.97
N GLY A 6 1.31 -1.31 -17.74
CA GLY A 6 1.04 -0.15 -16.87
C GLY A 6 -0.44 -0.01 -16.49
N GLY A 7 -0.75 0.79 -15.46
CA GLY A 7 -2.12 1.19 -15.10
C GLY A 7 -3.15 0.06 -14.95
N THR A 8 -2.75 -1.10 -14.43
CA THR A 8 -3.64 -2.26 -14.26
C THR A 8 -4.67 -1.93 -13.19
N MET A 9 -5.96 -2.14 -13.51
CA MET A 9 -7.02 -1.94 -12.52
C MET A 9 -6.88 -2.98 -11.40
N ARG A 10 -6.66 -2.52 -10.18
CA ARG A 10 -6.82 -3.32 -8.97
C ARG A 10 -8.30 -3.28 -8.59
N LEU A 11 -8.95 -4.42 -8.73
CA LEU A 11 -10.38 -4.59 -8.44
C LEU A 11 -10.58 -5.80 -7.53
N GLY A 12 -11.23 -5.59 -6.38
CA GLY A 12 -11.51 -6.66 -5.42
C GLY A 12 -10.54 -6.66 -4.24
N ALA A 13 -10.51 -7.77 -3.50
CA ALA A 13 -9.75 -7.87 -2.26
C ALA A 13 -8.25 -8.06 -2.51
N TYR A 14 -7.41 -7.22 -1.89
CA TYR A 14 -5.95 -7.34 -1.91
C TYR A 14 -5.39 -7.31 -0.49
N PRO A 15 -4.33 -8.11 -0.21
CA PRO A 15 -3.68 -8.11 1.10
C PRO A 15 -2.87 -6.83 1.33
N CYS A 16 -2.92 -6.33 2.55
CA CYS A 16 -2.12 -5.22 3.04
C CYS A 16 -1.41 -5.64 4.33
N LYS A 17 -0.09 -5.45 4.37
CA LYS A 17 0.76 -5.63 5.54
C LYS A 17 0.84 -4.29 6.28
N ILE A 18 0.27 -4.24 7.48
CA ILE A 18 0.28 -3.04 8.32
C ILE A 18 1.54 -3.00 9.18
N LYS A 19 2.12 -1.81 9.34
CA LYS A 19 3.28 -1.57 10.20
C LYS A 19 2.85 -1.35 11.65
N GLU A 20 3.51 -2.07 12.58
CA GLU A 20 3.31 -1.89 14.02
C GLU A 20 3.56 -0.46 14.49
N GLY A 21 2.85 -0.04 15.53
CA GLY A 21 2.98 1.30 16.12
C GLY A 21 2.41 2.44 15.25
N THR A 22 1.63 2.12 14.22
CA THR A 22 0.90 3.10 13.43
C THR A 22 -0.55 3.22 13.90
N ILE A 23 -1.20 4.34 13.58
CA ILE A 23 -2.63 4.53 13.83
C ILE A 23 -3.45 3.44 13.11
N ALA A 24 -3.01 3.00 11.92
CA ALA A 24 -3.64 1.90 11.21
C ALA A 24 -3.58 0.59 12.01
N TYR A 25 -2.42 0.27 12.61
CA TYR A 25 -2.30 -0.90 13.50
C TYR A 25 -3.22 -0.79 14.71
N ASP A 26 -3.29 0.37 15.36
CA ASP A 26 -4.15 0.55 16.54
C ASP A 26 -5.64 0.42 16.20
N ALA A 27 -6.03 0.83 14.98
CA ALA A 27 -7.39 0.73 14.47
C ALA A 27 -7.78 -0.71 14.12
N TYR A 28 -6.94 -1.42 13.36
CA TYR A 28 -7.22 -2.78 12.89
C TYR A 28 -6.88 -3.86 13.92
N LYS A 29 -5.84 -3.63 14.74
CA LYS A 29 -5.23 -4.60 15.67
C LYS A 29 -4.74 -5.89 15.01
N GLU A 30 -4.44 -5.82 13.72
CA GLU A 30 -3.95 -6.91 12.89
C GLU A 30 -2.79 -6.44 12.01
N LEU A 31 -1.81 -7.31 11.78
CA LEU A 31 -0.65 -7.02 10.91
C LEU A 31 -0.92 -7.31 9.44
N GLN A 32 -1.93 -8.12 9.14
CA GLN A 32 -2.29 -8.54 7.79
C GLN A 32 -3.79 -8.39 7.62
N VAL A 33 -4.19 -7.45 6.77
CA VAL A 33 -5.59 -7.18 6.47
C VAL A 33 -5.84 -7.36 4.97
N SER A 34 -7.11 -7.39 4.57
CA SER A 34 -7.50 -7.50 3.17
C SER A 34 -8.61 -6.51 2.85
N GLU A 35 -8.37 -5.60 1.93
CA GLU A 35 -9.28 -4.51 1.60
C GLU A 35 -9.67 -4.52 0.13
N ARG A 36 -10.81 -3.89 -0.19
CA ARG A 36 -11.34 -3.87 -1.57
C ARG A 36 -10.83 -2.64 -2.32
N HIS A 37 -10.09 -2.90 -3.40
CA HIS A 37 -9.56 -1.87 -4.29
C HIS A 37 -10.47 -1.68 -5.50
N ARG A 38 -10.47 -0.45 -6.04
CA ARG A 38 -11.02 -0.10 -7.35
C ARG A 38 -10.29 1.11 -7.90
N HIS A 39 -8.98 0.99 -8.13
CA HIS A 39 -8.14 2.04 -8.69
C HIS A 39 -7.10 1.49 -9.68
N ARG A 40 -6.47 2.38 -10.44
CA ARG A 40 -5.40 2.06 -11.42
C ARG A 40 -4.08 2.74 -11.12
N TYR A 41 -4.11 3.86 -10.40
CA TYR A 41 -2.93 4.61 -10.04
C TYR A 41 -2.42 4.12 -8.69
N GLU A 42 -1.10 4.05 -8.59
CA GLU A 42 -0.37 3.70 -7.37
C GLU A 42 0.54 4.88 -7.00
N VAL A 43 0.98 4.94 -5.75
CA VAL A 43 2.03 5.89 -5.34
C VAL A 43 3.31 5.63 -6.16
N ASN A 44 3.93 6.68 -6.70
CA ASN A 44 5.23 6.54 -7.35
C ASN A 44 6.31 6.33 -6.28
N ASN A 45 6.93 5.15 -6.31
CA ASN A 45 7.94 4.76 -5.32
C ASN A 45 9.18 5.65 -5.30
N GLU A 46 9.50 6.34 -6.39
CA GLU A 46 10.59 7.32 -6.47
C GLU A 46 10.41 8.50 -5.50
N TYR A 47 9.17 8.77 -5.08
CA TYR A 47 8.83 9.86 -4.16
C TYR A 47 8.62 9.39 -2.72
N ARG A 48 8.79 8.09 -2.41
CA ARG A 48 8.55 7.59 -1.04
C ARG A 48 9.42 8.28 -0.02
N ASP A 49 10.73 8.30 -0.26
CA ASP A 49 11.70 8.88 0.66
C ASP A 49 11.39 10.37 0.88
N LEU A 50 11.12 11.09 -0.20
CA LEU A 50 10.70 12.49 -0.14
C LEU A 50 9.46 12.67 0.75
N LEU A 51 8.40 11.89 0.53
CA LEU A 51 7.18 11.98 1.34
C LEU A 51 7.46 11.67 2.81
N THR A 52 8.26 10.64 3.09
CA THR A 52 8.59 10.26 4.48
C THR A 52 9.51 11.26 5.17
N ASP A 53 10.44 11.88 4.44
CA ASP A 53 11.32 12.93 4.95
C ASP A 53 10.54 14.17 5.38
N PHE A 54 9.40 14.44 4.71
CA PHE A 54 8.46 15.49 5.08
C PHE A 54 7.35 15.04 6.06
N GLY A 55 7.51 13.87 6.68
CA GLY A 55 6.69 13.43 7.81
C GLY A 55 5.50 12.54 7.45
N ALA A 56 5.33 12.15 6.18
CA ALA A 56 4.35 11.12 5.85
C ALA A 56 4.80 9.76 6.43
N VAL A 57 3.85 8.99 6.95
CA VAL A 57 4.12 7.63 7.44
C VAL A 57 3.43 6.65 6.51
N ILE A 58 4.21 5.87 5.77
CA ILE A 58 3.68 4.71 5.04
C ILE A 58 3.34 3.64 6.07
N SER A 59 2.06 3.51 6.36
CA SER A 59 1.54 2.68 7.45
C SER A 59 1.12 1.28 6.99
N GLY A 60 0.94 1.09 5.68
CA GLY A 60 0.64 -0.22 5.09
C GLY A 60 1.20 -0.38 3.68
N THR A 61 1.67 -1.59 3.37
CA THR A 61 2.21 -1.95 2.05
C THR A 61 1.62 -3.25 1.53
N SER A 62 1.75 -3.49 0.22
CA SER A 62 1.57 -4.85 -0.31
C SER A 62 2.56 -5.83 0.35
N PRO A 63 2.30 -7.16 0.33
CA PRO A 63 3.17 -8.14 1.01
C PRO A 63 4.64 -8.12 0.57
N ASP A 64 4.91 -7.68 -0.67
CA ASP A 64 6.25 -7.51 -1.26
C ASP A 64 6.86 -6.11 -1.02
N ASP A 65 6.23 -5.28 -0.19
CA ASP A 65 6.60 -3.89 0.12
C ASP A 65 6.60 -2.91 -1.05
N PHE A 66 6.10 -3.34 -2.22
CA PHE A 66 6.22 -2.57 -3.46
C PHE A 66 5.09 -1.56 -3.70
N LEU A 67 3.88 -1.79 -3.21
CA LEU A 67 2.76 -0.85 -3.31
C LEU A 67 2.49 -0.21 -1.95
N VAL A 68 2.19 1.08 -1.94
CA VAL A 68 1.72 1.80 -0.75
C VAL A 68 0.22 1.64 -0.66
N GLU A 69 -0.28 1.15 0.47
CA GLU A 69 -1.70 0.88 0.69
C GLU A 69 -2.30 1.84 1.73
N MET A 70 -1.50 2.30 2.71
CA MET A 70 -1.88 3.19 3.82
C MET A 70 -0.69 4.02 4.31
#